data_AF-A0A357CXM4-F1
#
_entry.id   AF-A0A357CXM4-F1
#
_cell.length_a   1.000
_cell.length_b   1.000
_cell.length_c   1.000
_cell.angle_alpha   90.00
_cell.angle_beta   90.00
_cell.angle_gamma   90.00
#
_symmetry.space_group_name_H-M   'P 1'
#
loop_
_entity.id
_entity.type
_entity.pdbx_description
1 polymer ?
#
loop_
_entity_poly.entity_id
_entity_poly.type
_entity_poly.pdbx_seq_one_letter_code
_entity_poly.pdbx_strand_id
1 'polypeptide(L)'
;MEEVASVLKRHLMVSNAVKTRCSEICNQLASEPQSIRIINDIVMIRKEICSRSIEIEMLMEKYDDLRLENQCLVEERIYEQATKDAKQGEKLDTFFDTLPKLQV
;
A
#
# COMPACT_ATOMS: atom_id res chain seq x y z
N MET A 1 -5.09 -0.18 -37.73
CA MET A 1 -3.81 -0.20 -36.97
C MET A 1 -3.70 0.96 -35.99
N GLU A 2 -4.13 2.16 -36.34
CA GLU A 2 -4.10 3.35 -35.47
C GLU A 2 -4.90 3.20 -34.15
N GLU A 3 -6.06 2.55 -34.23
CA GLU A 3 -6.95 2.34 -33.08
C GLU A 3 -6.31 1.41 -32.02
N VAL A 4 -5.63 0.35 -32.47
CA VAL A 4 -4.89 -0.58 -31.61
C VAL A 4 -3.73 0.12 -30.91
N ALA A 5 -3.00 0.99 -31.62
CA ALA A 5 -1.91 1.78 -31.03
C ALA A 5 -2.41 2.78 -29.98
N SER A 6 -3.56 3.41 -30.22
CA SER A 6 -4.21 4.33 -29.27
C SER A 6 -4.66 3.61 -27.99
N VAL A 7 -5.27 2.42 -28.12
CA VAL A 7 -5.68 1.60 -26.97
C VAL A 7 -4.47 1.15 -26.16
N LEU A 8 -3.41 0.67 -26.82
CA LEU A 8 -2.19 0.24 -26.15
C LEU A 8 -1.53 1.39 -25.38
N LYS A 9 -1.47 2.58 -25.98
CA LYS A 9 -0.93 3.78 -25.31
C LYS A 9 -1.71 4.15 -24.05
N ARG A 10 -3.05 4.13 -24.11
CA ARG A 10 -3.90 4.35 -22.92
C ARG A 10 -3.67 3.29 -21.84
N HIS A 11 -3.62 2.02 -22.22
CA HIS A 11 -3.37 0.93 -21.26
C HIS A 11 -2.04 1.10 -20.52
N LEU A 12 -0.96 1.42 -21.25
CA LEU A 12 0.36 1.68 -20.65
C LEU A 12 0.33 2.88 -19.70
N MET A 13 -0.36 3.96 -20.06
CA MET A 13 -0.52 5.13 -19.20
C MET A 13 -1.24 4.79 -17.89
N VAL A 14 -2.34 4.06 -17.97
CA VAL A 14 -3.10 3.61 -16.77
C VAL A 14 -2.26 2.66 -15.93
N SER A 15 -1.60 1.68 -16.54
CA SER A 15 -0.74 0.73 -15.83
C SER A 15 0.41 1.45 -15.10
N ASN A 16 1.03 2.45 -15.71
CA ASN A 16 2.08 3.24 -15.08
C ASN A 16 1.53 4.09 -13.93
N ALA A 17 0.36 4.70 -14.10
CA ALA A 17 -0.28 5.47 -13.04
C ALA A 17 -0.60 4.59 -11.82
N VAL A 18 -1.15 3.40 -12.02
CA VAL A 18 -1.40 2.41 -10.96
C VAL A 18 -0.10 2.02 -10.27
N LYS A 19 0.96 1.71 -11.02
CA LYS A 19 2.25 1.32 -10.45
C LYS A 19 2.87 2.43 -9.60
N THR A 20 2.85 3.66 -10.09
CA THR A 20 3.33 4.84 -9.35
C THR A 20 2.53 5.01 -8.06
N ARG A 21 1.20 4.90 -8.14
CA ARG A 21 0.33 5.03 -6.98
C ARG A 21 0.61 3.96 -5.92
N CYS A 22 0.74 2.70 -6.32
CA CYS A 22 1.11 1.62 -5.41
C CYS A 22 2.46 1.91 -4.72
N SER A 23 3.45 2.43 -5.45
CA SER A 23 4.74 2.81 -4.87
C SER A 23 4.61 3.93 -3.83
N GLU A 24 3.78 4.94 -4.10
CA GLU A 24 3.54 6.03 -3.14
C GLU A 24 2.92 5.50 -1.85
N ILE A 25 1.92 4.62 -1.96
CA ILE A 25 1.27 3.98 -0.80
C ILE A 25 2.31 3.20 0.00
N CYS A 26 3.10 2.34 -0.63
CA CYS A 26 4.15 1.58 0.05
C CYS A 26 5.16 2.49 0.76
N ASN A 27 5.57 3.59 0.13
CA ASN A 27 6.52 4.53 0.73
C ASN A 27 5.91 5.28 1.92
N GLN A 28 4.63 5.65 1.86
CA GLN A 28 3.92 6.25 2.98
C GLN A 28 3.86 5.29 4.17
N LEU A 29 3.46 4.04 3.94
CA LEU A 29 3.41 2.99 4.97
C LEU A 29 4.76 2.70 5.60
N ALA A 30 5.82 2.67 4.79
CA ALA A 30 7.18 2.47 5.28
C ALA A 30 7.68 3.63 6.16
N SER A 31 7.12 4.83 5.96
CA SER A 31 7.43 6.03 6.75
C SER A 31 6.52 6.23 7.97
N GLU A 32 5.49 5.39 8.16
CA GLU A 32 4.59 5.52 9.30
C GLU A 32 5.31 5.19 10.61
N PRO A 33 5.22 6.07 11.63
CA PRO A 33 5.92 5.84 12.91
C PRO A 33 5.58 4.51 13.59
N GLN A 34 4.33 4.06 13.48
CA GLN A 34 3.88 2.80 14.06
C GLN A 34 4.49 1.58 13.32
N SER A 35 4.51 1.62 11.99
CA SER A 35 5.16 0.61 11.13
C SER A 35 6.66 0.52 11.45
N ILE A 36 7.34 1.65 11.55
CA ILE A 36 8.76 1.73 11.92
C ILE A 36 9.00 1.12 13.31
N ARG A 37 8.14 1.43 14.30
CA ARG A 37 8.23 0.87 15.65
C ARG A 37 8.16 -0.66 15.61
N ILE A 38 7.11 -1.21 14.99
CA ILE A 38 6.90 -2.66 14.94
C ILE A 38 8.07 -3.35 14.22
N ILE A 39 8.54 -2.80 13.09
CA ILE A 39 9.69 -3.38 12.37
C ILE A 39 10.96 -3.35 13.22
N ASN A 40 11.21 -2.26 13.96
CA ASN A 40 12.37 -2.19 14.85
C ASN A 40 12.29 -3.24 15.98
N ASP A 41 11.10 -3.43 16.56
CA ASP A 41 10.87 -4.46 17.58
C ASP A 41 11.08 -5.87 17.02
N ILE A 42 10.59 -6.14 15.80
CA ILE A 42 10.86 -7.39 15.07
C ILE A 42 12.36 -7.62 14.90
N VAL A 43 13.10 -6.59 14.48
CA VAL A 43 14.56 -6.68 14.29
C VAL A 43 15.27 -6.96 15.62
N MET A 44 14.83 -6.34 16.71
CA MET A 44 15.38 -6.60 18.04
C MET A 44 15.14 -8.04 18.48
N ILE A 45 13.90 -8.54 18.37
CA ILE A 45 13.57 -9.92 18.76
C ILE A 45 14.35 -10.93 17.93
N ARG A 46 14.51 -10.72 16.62
CA ARG A 46 15.35 -11.58 15.78
C ARG A 46 16.81 -11.61 16.25
N LYS A 47 17.37 -10.47 16.66
CA LYS A 47 18.73 -10.42 17.22
C LYS A 47 18.83 -11.20 18.52
N GLU A 48 17.82 -11.11 19.38
CA GLU A 48 17.76 -11.85 20.65
C GLU A 48 17.67 -13.36 20.41
N ILE A 49 16.80 -13.81 19.51
CA ILE A 49 16.68 -15.21 19.10
C ILE A 49 18.02 -15.75 18.61
N CYS A 50 18.72 -15.01 17.74
CA CYS A 50 20.02 -15.45 17.22
C CYS A 50 21.14 -15.46 18.27
N SER A 51 20.99 -14.73 19.38
CA SER A 51 22.04 -14.55 20.38
C SER A 51 21.85 -15.40 21.64
N ARG A 52 20.68 -16.03 21.82
CA ARG A 52 20.33 -16.80 23.02
C ARG A 52 19.93 -18.23 22.67
N SER A 53 20.28 -19.17 23.54
CA SER A 53 19.88 -20.58 23.44
C SER A 53 18.73 -20.97 24.37
N ILE A 54 18.21 -20.02 25.15
CA ILE A 54 17.15 -20.21 26.15
C ILE A 54 16.01 -19.25 25.82
N GLU A 55 14.76 -19.62 26.15
CA GLU A 55 13.54 -18.82 25.93
C GLU A 55 13.19 -18.58 24.44
N ILE A 56 13.73 -19.38 23.53
CA ILE A 56 13.47 -19.25 22.08
C ILE A 56 11.96 -19.33 21.79
N GLU A 57 11.22 -20.21 22.47
CA GLU A 57 9.77 -20.36 22.27
C GLU A 57 9.00 -19.05 22.55
N MET A 58 9.21 -18.44 23.71
CA MET A 58 8.61 -17.14 24.07
C MET A 58 9.03 -16.02 23.11
N LEU A 59 10.28 -16.01 22.66
CA LEU A 59 10.76 -15.02 21.70
C LEU A 59 10.12 -15.21 20.31
N MET A 60 9.88 -16.45 19.90
CA MET A 60 9.18 -16.77 18.66
C MET A 60 7.71 -16.37 18.72
N GLU A 61 7.01 -16.62 19.83
CA GLU A 61 5.63 -16.13 20.02
C GLU A 61 5.55 -14.61 19.88
N LYS A 62 6.45 -13.88 20.56
CA LYS A 62 6.51 -12.42 20.45
C LYS A 62 6.83 -11.95 19.04
N TYR A 63 7.68 -12.67 18.31
CA TYR A 63 7.98 -12.37 16.92
C TYR A 63 6.75 -12.56 16.03
N ASP A 64 5.99 -13.63 16.23
CA ASP A 64 4.77 -13.92 15.47
C ASP A 64 3.67 -12.89 15.75
N ASP A 65 3.50 -12.48 17.02
CA ASP A 65 2.58 -11.41 17.40
C ASP A 65 2.92 -10.08 16.70
N LEU A 66 4.20 -9.69 16.70
CA LEU A 66 4.65 -8.47 16.02
C LEU A 66 4.47 -8.57 14.49
N ARG A 67 4.67 -9.76 13.92
CA ARG A 67 4.42 -10.01 12.49
C ARG A 67 2.95 -9.83 12.15
N LEU A 68 2.06 -10.36 12.98
CA LEU A 68 0.62 -10.23 12.82
C LEU A 68 0.19 -8.76 12.98
N GLU A 69 0.68 -8.07 14.02
CA GLU A 69 0.39 -6.64 14.24
C GLU A 69 0.81 -5.80 13.03
N ASN A 70 2.01 -6.04 12.49
CA ASN A 70 2.49 -5.34 11.30
C ASN A 70 1.62 -5.63 10.07
N GLN A 71 1.22 -6.89 9.87
CA GLN A 71 0.38 -7.26 8.73
C GLN A 71 -1.00 -6.58 8.82
N CYS A 72 -1.66 -6.64 9.97
CA CYS A 72 -2.96 -5.99 10.18
C CYS A 72 -2.88 -4.48 9.95
N LEU A 73 -1.85 -3.81 10.47
CA LEU A 73 -1.63 -2.38 10.25
C LEU A 73 -1.49 -2.05 8.76
N VAL A 74 -0.64 -2.79 8.04
CA VAL A 74 -0.40 -2.57 6.61
C VAL A 74 -1.69 -2.78 5.81
N GLU A 75 -2.43 -3.86 6.08
CA GLU A 75 -3.69 -4.15 5.40
C GLU A 75 -4.73 -3.06 5.65
N GLU A 76 -4.93 -2.65 6.91
CA GLU A 76 -5.87 -1.58 7.27
C GLU A 76 -5.56 -0.29 6.51
N ARG A 77 -4.29 0.13 6.50
CA ARG A 77 -3.88 1.34 5.79
C ARG A 77 -4.04 1.25 4.28
N ILE A 78 -3.79 0.09 3.68
CA ILE A 78 -4.05 -0.13 2.24
C ILE A 78 -5.54 0.03 1.95
N TYR A 79 -6.42 -0.56 2.77
CA TYR A 79 -7.87 -0.43 2.60
C TYR A 79 -8.37 1.01 2.82
N GLU A 80 -7.84 1.71 3.82
CA GLU A 80 -8.14 3.12 4.05
C GLU A 80 -7.76 3.97 2.82
N GLN A 81 -6.57 3.72 2.25
CA GLN A 81 -6.11 4.48 1.10
C GLN A 81 -6.89 4.13 -0.17
N ALA A 82 -7.20 2.86 -0.41
CA ALA A 82 -8.07 2.44 -1.50
C ALA A 82 -9.46 3.10 -1.39
N THR A 83 -10.02 3.20 -0.18
CA THR A 83 -11.31 3.87 0.07
C THR A 83 -11.22 5.38 -0.21
N LYS A 84 -10.11 6.03 0.16
CA LYS A 84 -9.87 7.45 -0.15
C LYS A 84 -9.77 7.67 -1.66
N ASP A 85 -9.03 6.81 -2.36
CA ASP A 85 -8.82 6.90 -3.81
C ASP A 85 -10.14 6.68 -4.57
N ALA A 86 -10.97 5.72 -4.15
CA ALA A 86 -12.30 5.47 -4.72
C ALA A 86 -13.23 6.69 -4.56
N LYS A 87 -13.29 7.30 -3.37
CA LYS A 87 -14.08 8.52 -3.11
C LYS A 87 -13.61 9.73 -3.91
N GLN A 88 -12.31 9.81 -4.23
CA GLN A 88 -11.77 10.86 -5.10
C GLN A 88 -12.12 10.60 -6.57
N GLY A 89 -12.14 9.33 -7.01
CA GLY A 89 -12.62 8.93 -8.33
C GLY A 89 -14.06 9.35 -8.59
N GLU A 90 -14.97 9.08 -7.63
CA GLU A 90 -16.37 9.49 -7.73
C GLU A 90 -16.54 11.02 -7.91
N LYS A 91 -15.71 11.83 -7.24
CA LYS A 91 -15.71 13.29 -7.41
C LYS A 91 -15.22 13.72 -8.80
N LEU A 92 -14.27 13.02 -9.38
CA LEU A 92 -13.77 13.30 -10.73
C LEU A 92 -14.81 12.92 -11.80
N ASP A 93 -15.48 11.79 -11.65
CA ASP A 93 -16.54 11.35 -12.57
C ASP A 93 -17.71 12.34 -12.58
N THR A 94 -18.16 12.82 -11.40
CA THR A 94 -19.19 13.87 -11.33
C THR A 94 -18.77 15.21 -11.94
N PHE A 95 -17.47 15.56 -11.90
CA PHE A 95 -16.97 16.79 -12.52
C PHE A 95 -17.03 16.70 -14.06
N PHE A 96 -16.66 15.55 -14.64
CA PHE A 96 -16.77 15.33 -16.10
C PHE A 96 -18.22 15.23 -16.58
N ASP A 97 -19.13 14.73 -15.75
CA ASP A 97 -20.57 14.74 -16.03
C ASP A 97 -21.20 16.14 -16.01
N THR A 98 -20.58 17.10 -15.32
CA THR A 98 -21.00 18.52 -15.30
C THR A 98 -20.34 19.39 -16.35
N LEU A 99 -19.36 18.88 -17.11
CA LEU A 99 -18.78 19.64 -18.22
C LEU A 99 -19.79 19.72 -19.38
N PRO A 100 -20.05 20.91 -19.95
CA PRO A 100 -20.90 21.01 -21.13
C PRO A 100 -20.32 20.12 -22.22
N LYS A 101 -21.14 19.21 -22.76
CA LYS A 101 -20.73 18.39 -23.91
C LYS A 101 -20.31 19.35 -25.03
N LEU A 102 -19.00 19.43 -25.29
CA LEU A 102 -18.49 20.10 -26.48
C LEU A 102 -19.10 19.39 -27.69
N GLN A 103 -20.11 20.02 -28.28
CA GLN A 103 -20.63 19.63 -29.58
C GLN A 103 -19.53 19.90 -30.59
N VAL A 104 -18.97 18.83 -31.15
CA VAL A 104 -18.19 18.87 -32.39
C VAL A 104 -19.16 18.79 -33.55
#